data_AF-M4D1U4-F1
#
_entry.id   AF-M4D1U4-F1
#
_cell.length_a   1.000
_cell.length_b   1.000
_cell.length_c   1.000
_cell.angle_alpha   90.00
_cell.angle_beta   90.00
_cell.angle_gamma   90.00
#
_symmetry.space_group_name_H-M   'P 1'
#
loop_
_entity.id
_entity.type
_entity.pdbx_description
1 polymer ?
#
loop_
_entity_poly.entity_id
_entity_poly.type
_entity_poly.pdbx_seq_one_letter_code
_entity_poly.pdbx_strand_id
1 'polypeptide(L)' 'MANVLVLLSDLQSGGSSSTVEVRLLRFWEARNVCRGGELMGVDMLLLDSQVMF' A
#
# COMPACT_ATOMS: atom_id res chain seq x y z
N MET A 1 -2.35 22.38 -0.59
CA MET A 1 -3.04 21.19 -1.14
C MET A 1 -3.57 20.42 0.05
N ALA A 2 -4.89 20.25 0.18
CA ALA A 2 -5.44 19.55 1.33
C ALA A 2 -4.94 18.10 1.31
N ASN A 3 -4.26 17.67 2.37
CA ASN A 3 -3.82 16.28 2.51
C ASN A 3 -5.04 15.47 2.94
N VAL A 4 -5.91 15.18 1.97
CA VAL A 4 -7.08 14.34 2.21
C VAL A 4 -6.57 12.91 2.34
N LEU A 5 -6.68 12.37 3.55
CA LEU A 5 -6.48 10.95 3.77
C LEU A 5 -7.66 10.20 3.15
N VAL A 6 -7.38 9.23 2.29
CA VAL A 6 -8.37 8.34 1.68
C VAL A 6 -8.29 6.96 2.31
N LEU A 7 -9.38 6.18 2.26
CA LEU A 7 -9.37 4.78 2.69
C LEU A 7 -8.76 3.89 1.60
N LEU A 8 -8.26 2.71 1.99
CA LEU A 8 -7.79 1.72 1.00
C LEU A 8 -8.87 1.33 -0.02
N SER A 9 -10.14 1.33 0.39
CA SER A 9 -11.29 1.04 -0.49
C SER A 9 -11.52 2.08 -1.58
N ASP A 10 -11.04 3.31 -1.38
CA ASP A 10 -11.26 4.43 -2.29
C ASP A 10 -10.13 4.56 -3.33
N LEU A 11 -9.08 3.75 -3.19
CA LEU A 11 -7.97 3.73 -4.14
C LEU A 11 -8.41 3.21 -5.50
N GLN A 12 -8.12 4.01 -6.53
CA GLN A 12 -8.36 3.64 -7.92
C GLN A 12 -7.06 3.18 -8.58
N SER A 13 -7.14 2.15 -9.42
CA SER A 13 -6.01 1.76 -10.26
C SER A 13 -5.74 2.82 -11.32
N GLY A 14 -4.53 3.39 -11.35
CA GLY A 14 -4.15 4.40 -12.34
C GLY A 14 -2.98 5.30 -11.90
N GLY A 15 -2.75 6.38 -12.64
CA GLY A 15 -1.68 7.36 -12.39
C GLY A 15 -2.08 8.48 -11.42
N SER A 16 -2.72 8.16 -10.31
CA SER A 16 -3.04 9.12 -9.25
C SER A 16 -2.06 8.99 -8.08
N SER A 17 -1.87 10.09 -7.34
CA SER A 17 -1.13 10.10 -6.08
C SER A 17 -2.11 10.37 -4.94
N SER A 18 -2.10 9.49 -3.94
CA SER A 18 -3.00 9.56 -2.78
C SER A 18 -2.23 9.25 -1.50
N THR A 19 -2.61 9.89 -0.40
CA THR A 19 -2.06 9.63 0.93
C THR A 19 -3.05 8.77 1.71
N VAL A 20 -2.60 7.65 2.27
CA VAL A 20 -3.41 6.73 3.08
C VAL A 20 -2.70 6.50 4.41
N GLU A 21 -3.46 6.48 5.50
CA GLU A 21 -2.93 6.12 6.82
C GLU A 21 -3.32 4.68 7.15
N VAL A 22 -2.32 3.80 7.29
CA VAL A 22 -2.51 2.36 7.45
C VAL A 22 -1.69 1.79 8.60
N ARG A 23 -2.16 0.68 9.14
CA ARG A 23 -1.44 -0.20 10.07
C ARG A 23 -0.87 -1.37 9.29
N LEU A 24 0.43 -1.60 9.43
CA LEU A 24 1.09 -2.78 8.85
C LEU A 24 0.87 -3.99 9.75
N LEU A 25 0.16 -5.00 9.26
CA LEU A 25 -0.12 -6.23 10.01
C LEU A 25 0.97 -7.29 9.81
N ARG A 26 1.46 -7.42 8.57
CA ARG A 26 2.46 -8.44 8.22
C ARG A 26 3.24 -8.01 6.99
N PHE A 27 4.52 -8.34 6.95
CA PHE A 27 5.34 -8.31 5.74
C PHE A 27 5.90 -9.70 5.48
N TRP A 28 6.12 -10.01 4.20
CA TRP A 28 6.79 -11.24 3.77
C TRP A 28 8.22 -10.96 3.35
N GLU A 29 8.99 -12.03 3.16
CA GLU A 29 10.35 -11.92 2.63
C GLU A 29 10.35 -11.31 1.23
N ALA A 30 11.33 -10.47 0.96
CA ALA A 30 11.45 -9.80 -0.32
C ALA A 30 11.79 -10.82 -1.42
N ARG A 31 11.06 -10.74 -2.53
CA ARG A 31 11.23 -11.62 -3.69
C ARG A 31 11.59 -10.82 -4.92
N ASN A 32 12.44 -11.39 -5.77
CA ASN A 32 12.69 -10.84 -7.10
C ASN A 32 11.42 -11.02 -7.95
N VAL A 33 10.80 -9.90 -8.34
CA VAL A 33 9.53 -9.89 -9.08
C VAL A 33 9.75 -9.88 -10.58
N CYS A 34 10.93 -9.44 -11.06
CA CYS A 34 11.29 -9.44 -12.47
C CYS A 34 12.41 -10.43 -12.81
N ARG A 35 12.34 -11.01 -14.02
CA ARG A 35 13.40 -11.83 -14.61
C ARG A 35 14.59 -10.93 -14.91
N GLY A 36 15.58 -10.94 -14.02
CA GLY A 36 16.77 -10.11 -14.09
C GLY A 36 17.25 -9.61 -12.73
N GLY A 37 16.43 -9.72 -11.67
CA GLY A 37 16.80 -9.30 -10.32
C GLY A 37 16.81 -7.78 -10.11
N GLU A 38 16.45 -6.99 -11.12
CA GLU A 38 16.41 -5.53 -11.06
C GLU A 38 15.28 -5.00 -10.15
N LEU A 39 14.22 -5.79 -9.98
CA LEU A 39 13.07 -5.45 -9.16
C LEU A 39 12.89 -6.48 -8.05
N MET A 40 13.11 -6.05 -6.82
CA MET A 40 12.66 -6.73 -5.61
C MET A 40 11.33 -6.14 -5.15
N GLY A 41 10.41 -7.01 -4.78
CA GLY A 41 9.11 -6.66 -4.24
C GLY A 41 8.92 -7.34 -2.89
N VAL A 42 8.15 -6.67 -2.03
CA VAL A 42 7.72 -7.21 -0.74
C VAL A 42 6.21 -7.23 -0.76
N ASP A 43 5.62 -8.38 -0.43
CA ASP A 43 4.19 -8.43 -0.15
C ASP A 43 3.96 -7.89 1.27
N MET A 44 2.99 -7.00 1.43
CA MET A 44 2.62 -6.38 2.71
C MET A 44 1.11 -6.47 2.92
N LEU A 45 0.70 -6.84 4.13
CA LEU A 45 -0.69 -6.82 4.57
C LEU A 45 -0.94 -5.54 5.37
N LEU A 46 -1.74 -4.64 4.80
CA LEU A 46 -2.09 -3.35 5.38
C LEU A 46 -3.57 -3.34 5.80
N LEU A 47 -3.88 -2.59 6.85
CA LEU A 47 -5.24 -2.33 7.33
C LEU A 47 -5.41 -0.82 7.52
N ASP A 48 -6.56 -0.25 7.19
CA ASP A 48 -6.82 1.18 7.44
C ASP A 48 -6.65 1.53 8.93
N SER A 49 -6.05 2.70 9.20
CA SER A 49 -5.87 3.20 10.58
C SER A 49 -7.21 3.55 11.25
N GLN A 50 -8.17 4.02 10.45
CA GLN A 50 -9.51 4.39 10.87
C GLN A 50 -10.48 3.21 10.73
N VAL A 51 -10.38 2.23 11.64
CA VAL A 51 -11.49 1.30 11.90
C VAL A 51 -12.36 1.93 12.99
N MET A 52 -13.37 2.71 12.60
CA MET A 52 -14.46 3.08 13.50
C MET A 52 -15.55 2.01 13.38
N PHE A 53 -15.79 1.27 14.46
CA PHE A 53 -17.04 0.55 14.69
C PHE A 53 -18.16 1.54 15.01
#